data_AF-A0A3D3W7E3-F1
#
_entry.id   AF-A0A3D3W7E3-F1
#
_cell.length_a   1.000
_cell.length_b   1.000
_cell.length_c   1.000
_cell.angle_alpha   90.00
_cell.angle_beta   90.00
_cell.angle_gamma   90.00
#
_symmetry.space_group_name_H-M   'P 1'
#
loop_
_entity.id
_entity.type
_entity.pdbx_description
1 polymer ?
#
loop_
_entity_poly.entity_id
_entity_poly.type
_entity_poly.pdbx_seq_one_letter_code
_entity_poly.pdbx_strand_id
1 'polypeptide(L)'
;PKWLTEKLLDLLRQGAIGLHSLKSARAILLITLNSLLQWLINGYSACLALQAFGVEVTLSTGLILTGITALGVMIPAAPGYFGVVQVCFQIAVQVQQIKPDPSLVLAASLYSQIVGYIAVTGMGVFFLNRAQLSLQDLQRAADQQS
;
A
#
# COMPACT_ATOMS: atom_id res chain seq x y z
N PRO A 1 36.20 10.79 -8.45
CA PRO A 1 35.86 10.38 -9.85
C PRO A 1 34.81 11.33 -10.43
N LYS A 2 35.05 11.92 -11.62
CA LYS A 2 34.15 12.96 -12.19
C LYS A 2 32.70 12.49 -12.40
N TRP A 3 32.51 11.23 -12.76
CA TRP A 3 31.19 10.60 -12.93
C TRP A 3 30.33 10.58 -11.66
N LEU A 4 30.96 10.51 -10.49
CA LEU A 4 30.29 10.49 -9.19
C LEU A 4 29.74 11.87 -8.82
N THR A 5 30.50 12.93 -9.17
CA THR A 5 30.10 14.32 -8.98
C THR A 5 28.93 14.70 -9.90
N GLU A 6 28.96 14.24 -11.16
CA GLU A 6 27.87 14.47 -12.11
C GLU A 6 26.57 13.76 -11.67
N LYS A 7 26.64 12.49 -11.27
CA LYS A 7 25.46 11.78 -10.71
C LYS A 7 24.91 12.44 -9.45
N LEU A 8 25.77 12.91 -8.55
CA LEU A 8 25.36 13.66 -7.35
C LEU A 8 24.67 14.98 -7.71
N LEU A 9 25.21 15.72 -8.68
CA LEU A 9 24.62 16.97 -9.15
C LEU A 9 23.25 16.74 -9.81
N ASP A 10 23.10 15.68 -10.60
CA ASP A 10 21.81 15.32 -11.20
C ASP A 10 20.78 14.89 -10.15
N LEU A 11 21.16 14.07 -9.18
CA LEU A 11 20.28 13.70 -8.07
C LEU A 11 19.85 14.93 -7.24
N LEU A 12 20.79 15.83 -6.94
CA LEU A 12 20.51 17.08 -6.23
C LEU A 12 19.59 18.00 -7.04
N ARG A 13 19.76 18.07 -8.36
CA ARG A 13 18.91 18.88 -9.25
C ARG A 13 17.51 18.30 -9.38
N GLN A 14 17.38 16.99 -9.52
CA GLN A 14 16.08 16.29 -9.53
C GLN A 14 15.37 16.44 -8.17
N GLY A 15 16.10 16.27 -7.07
CA GLY A 15 15.61 16.53 -5.72
C GLY A 15 15.16 17.98 -5.53
N ALA A 16 15.94 18.95 -6.03
CA ALA A 16 15.57 20.37 -5.98
C ALA A 16 14.34 20.71 -6.82
N ILE A 17 14.14 20.06 -7.97
CA ILE A 17 12.93 20.20 -8.80
C ILE A 17 11.71 19.61 -8.07
N GLY A 18 11.85 18.42 -7.48
CA GLY A 18 10.80 17.82 -6.64
C GLY A 18 10.47 18.68 -5.42
N LEU A 19 11.48 19.25 -4.77
CA LEU A 19 11.31 20.19 -3.66
C LEU A 19 10.72 21.53 -4.10
N HIS A 20 10.95 21.95 -5.35
CA HIS A 20 10.33 23.13 -5.93
C HIS A 20 8.82 22.94 -6.14
N SER A 21 8.36 21.73 -6.48
CA SER A 21 6.93 21.38 -6.53
C SER A 21 6.25 21.53 -5.15
N LEU A 22 6.98 21.22 -4.07
CA LEU A 22 6.52 21.42 -2.69
C LEU A 22 6.41 22.91 -2.28
N LYS A 23 6.92 23.87 -3.07
CA LYS A 23 6.75 25.31 -2.76
C LYS A 23 5.30 25.78 -2.84
N SER A 24 4.41 25.05 -3.52
CA SER A 24 3.00 25.36 -3.43
C SER A 24 2.41 24.68 -2.18
N ALA A 25 2.13 25.48 -1.15
CA ALA A 25 1.42 25.02 0.04
C ALA A 25 0.12 24.27 -0.32
N ARG A 26 -0.50 24.66 -1.45
CA ARG A 26 -1.65 23.96 -2.03
C ARG A 26 -1.33 22.52 -2.47
N ALA A 27 -0.21 22.28 -3.17
CA ALA A 27 0.16 20.91 -3.55
C ALA A 27 0.49 20.06 -2.32
N ILE A 28 1.23 20.60 -1.34
CA ILE A 28 1.49 19.89 -0.07
C ILE A 28 0.18 19.52 0.61
N LEU A 29 -0.76 20.47 0.70
CA LEU A 29 -2.06 20.23 1.33
C LEU A 29 -2.84 19.14 0.59
N LEU A 30 -2.91 19.21 -0.75
CA LEU A 30 -3.61 18.21 -1.57
C LEU A 30 -2.97 16.82 -1.46
N ILE A 31 -1.64 16.73 -1.47
CA ILE A 31 -0.92 15.46 -1.31
C ILE A 31 -1.19 14.88 0.09
N THR A 32 -1.10 15.70 1.13
CA THR A 32 -1.37 15.29 2.51
C THR A 32 -2.81 14.81 2.67
N LEU A 33 -3.78 15.56 2.17
CA LEU A 33 -5.20 15.18 2.22
C LEU A 33 -5.46 13.89 1.44
N ASN A 34 -4.88 13.74 0.25
CA ASN A 34 -5.00 12.52 -0.53
C ASN A 34 -4.40 11.32 0.19
N SER A 35 -3.23 11.48 0.82
CA SER A 35 -2.60 10.43 1.63
C SER A 35 -3.49 10.04 2.81
N LEU A 36 -3.97 11.02 3.60
CA LEU A 36 -4.88 10.77 4.71
C LEU A 36 -6.16 10.05 4.24
N LEU A 37 -6.73 10.45 3.11
CA LEU A 37 -7.91 9.81 2.53
C LEU A 37 -7.63 8.35 2.18
N GLN A 38 -6.48 8.05 1.57
CA GLN A 38 -6.08 6.67 1.28
C GLN A 38 -5.92 5.83 2.55
N TRP A 39 -5.32 6.39 3.60
CA TRP A 39 -5.20 5.73 4.91
C TRP A 39 -6.57 5.43 5.54
N LEU A 40 -7.51 6.38 5.47
CA LEU A 40 -8.87 6.19 5.95
C LEU A 40 -9.62 5.13 5.14
N ILE A 41 -9.51 5.15 3.81
CA ILE A 41 -10.13 4.15 2.93
C ILE A 41 -9.57 2.75 3.23
N ASN A 42 -8.26 2.62 3.43
CA ASN A 42 -7.63 1.36 3.80
C ASN A 42 -8.12 0.86 5.17
N GLY A 43 -8.16 1.73 6.18
CA GLY A 43 -8.67 1.38 7.50
C GLY A 43 -10.14 0.99 7.50
N TYR A 44 -10.95 1.72 6.74
CA TYR A 44 -12.36 1.40 6.57
C TYR A 44 -12.55 0.06 5.83
N SER A 45 -11.77 -0.20 4.79
CA SER A 45 -11.82 -1.47 4.05
C SER A 45 -11.43 -2.66 4.93
N ALA A 46 -10.40 -2.51 5.77
CA ALA A 46 -9.99 -3.52 6.73
C ALA A 46 -11.06 -3.77 7.80
N CYS A 47 -11.72 -2.69 8.27
CA CYS A 47 -12.86 -2.77 9.19
C CYS A 47 -14.03 -3.53 8.56
N LEU A 48 -14.40 -3.20 7.33
CA LEU A 48 -15.45 -3.89 6.58
C LEU A 48 -15.13 -5.37 6.35
N ALA A 49 -13.87 -5.70 6.06
CA ALA A 49 -13.46 -7.09 5.91
C ALA A 49 -13.70 -7.90 7.20
N LEU A 50 -13.40 -7.35 8.37
CA LEU A 50 -13.68 -8.01 9.65
C LEU A 50 -15.18 -8.13 9.92
N GLN A 51 -15.95 -7.06 9.68
CA GLN A 51 -17.40 -7.05 9.86
C GLN A 51 -18.12 -8.03 8.92
N ALA A 52 -17.64 -8.18 7.68
CA ALA A 52 -18.21 -9.11 6.69
C ALA A 52 -18.15 -10.58 7.14
N PHE A 53 -17.23 -10.93 8.04
CA PHE A 53 -17.10 -12.26 8.63
C PHE A 53 -17.67 -12.34 10.06
N GLY A 54 -18.46 -11.35 10.48
CA GLY A 54 -19.13 -11.33 11.78
C GLY A 54 -18.23 -10.95 12.96
N VAL A 55 -17.07 -10.34 12.70
CA VAL A 55 -16.20 -9.81 13.76
C VAL A 55 -16.63 -8.39 14.08
N GLU A 56 -17.24 -8.19 15.25
CA GLU A 56 -17.68 -6.88 15.72
C GLU A 56 -16.49 -5.98 16.04
N VAL A 57 -16.21 -5.03 15.14
CA VAL A 57 -15.10 -4.08 15.27
C VAL A 57 -15.53 -2.67 14.93
N THR A 58 -14.81 -1.71 15.48
CA THR A 58 -14.98 -0.29 15.17
C THR A 58 -13.98 0.16 14.10
N LEU A 59 -14.18 1.37 13.56
CA LEU A 59 -13.23 1.99 12.64
C LEU A 59 -11.82 2.13 13.25
N SER A 60 -11.73 2.32 14.57
CA SER A 60 -10.46 2.36 15.29
C SER A 60 -9.63 1.09 15.07
N THR A 61 -10.27 -0.09 15.17
CA THR A 61 -9.62 -1.38 14.92
C THR A 61 -9.09 -1.46 13.48
N GLY A 62 -9.85 -1.00 12.50
CA GLY A 62 -9.42 -0.96 11.09
C GLY A 62 -8.22 -0.03 10.84
N LEU A 63 -8.20 1.15 11.49
CA LEU A 63 -7.06 2.08 11.40
C LEU A 63 -5.80 1.53 12.07
N ILE A 64 -5.94 0.94 13.26
CA ILE A 64 -4.84 0.27 13.97
C ILE A 64 -4.30 -0.88 13.13
N LEU A 65 -5.18 -1.70 12.55
CA LEU A 65 -4.80 -2.78 11.64
C LEU A 65 -4.04 -2.26 10.43
N THR A 66 -4.48 -1.16 9.83
CA THR A 66 -3.79 -0.53 8.70
C THR A 66 -2.38 -0.07 9.10
N GLY A 67 -2.23 0.56 10.26
CA GLY A 67 -0.92 0.95 10.80
C GLY A 67 0.01 -0.24 11.07
N ILE A 68 -0.49 -1.29 11.73
CA ILE A 68 0.26 -2.51 12.00
C ILE A 68 0.68 -3.20 10.70
N THR A 69 -0.24 -3.27 9.72
CA THR A 69 0.05 -3.87 8.41
C THR A 69 1.09 -3.07 7.66
N ALA A 70 1.00 -1.73 7.67
CA ALA A 70 1.99 -0.85 7.04
C ALA A 70 3.39 -1.07 7.60
N LEU A 71 3.52 -1.33 8.91
CA LEU A 71 4.79 -1.70 9.54
C LEU A 71 5.20 -3.15 9.19
N GLY A 72 4.25 -4.09 9.19
CA GLY A 72 4.50 -5.50 8.89
C GLY A 72 5.05 -5.73 7.48
N VAL A 73 4.51 -5.04 6.47
CA VAL A 73 4.98 -5.16 5.08
C VAL A 73 6.34 -4.52 4.82
N MET A 74 6.88 -3.71 5.75
CA MET A 74 8.26 -3.24 5.68
C MET A 74 9.26 -4.38 5.89
N ILE A 75 8.83 -5.50 6.50
CA ILE A 75 9.63 -6.70 6.63
C ILE A 75 9.37 -7.59 5.40
N PRO A 76 10.34 -7.72 4.47
CA PRO A 76 10.17 -8.58 3.29
C PRO A 76 10.30 -10.05 3.70
N ALA A 77 9.23 -10.61 4.29
CA ALA A 77 9.25 -11.96 4.84
C ALA A 77 8.75 -13.03 3.85
N ALA A 78 7.84 -12.68 2.94
CA ALA A 78 7.26 -13.63 1.98
C ALA A 78 6.72 -12.93 0.71
N PRO A 79 6.70 -13.63 -0.45
CA PRO A 79 6.03 -13.14 -1.65
C PRO A 79 4.57 -12.81 -1.35
N GLY A 80 4.15 -11.61 -1.73
CA GLY A 80 2.79 -11.15 -1.49
C GLY A 80 2.40 -11.04 -0.01
N TYR A 81 3.37 -11.00 0.91
CA TYR A 81 3.14 -10.81 2.35
C TYR A 81 2.15 -11.82 2.99
N PHE A 82 1.98 -12.99 2.35
CA PHE A 82 1.19 -14.09 2.92
C PHE A 82 1.81 -14.54 4.25
N GLY A 83 0.96 -14.79 5.24
CA GLY A 83 1.35 -15.01 6.64
C GLY A 83 1.51 -13.70 7.41
N VAL A 84 2.24 -12.72 6.87
CA VAL A 84 2.47 -11.42 7.54
C VAL A 84 1.15 -10.69 7.77
N VAL A 85 0.35 -10.52 6.72
CA VAL A 85 -0.92 -9.80 6.82
C VAL A 85 -1.90 -10.54 7.74
N GLN A 86 -1.95 -11.87 7.69
CA GLN A 86 -2.77 -12.69 8.58
C GLN A 86 -2.39 -12.45 10.06
N VAL A 87 -1.09 -12.39 10.36
CA VAL A 87 -0.59 -12.08 11.70
C VAL A 87 -0.94 -10.65 12.10
N CYS A 88 -0.83 -9.67 11.20
CA CYS A 88 -1.23 -8.28 11.47
C CYS A 88 -2.71 -8.18 11.86
N PHE A 89 -3.61 -8.90 11.18
CA PHE A 89 -5.03 -8.98 11.53
C PHE A 89 -5.24 -9.53 12.95
N GLN A 90 -4.55 -10.61 13.30
CA GLN A 90 -4.64 -11.18 14.65
C GLN A 90 -4.13 -10.21 15.71
N ILE A 91 -2.98 -9.56 15.49
CA ILE A 91 -2.41 -8.59 16.43
C ILE A 91 -3.35 -7.41 16.62
N ALA A 92 -3.94 -6.85 15.56
CA ALA A 92 -4.81 -5.68 15.67
C ALA A 92 -6.05 -5.93 16.55
N VAL A 93 -6.65 -7.12 16.40
CA VAL A 93 -7.80 -7.56 17.20
C VAL A 93 -7.38 -7.81 18.65
N GLN A 94 -6.21 -8.44 18.88
CA GLN A 94 -5.68 -8.69 20.22
C GLN A 94 -5.32 -7.40 20.97
N VAL A 95 -4.74 -6.41 20.29
CA VAL A 95 -4.42 -5.09 20.89
C VAL A 95 -5.70 -4.39 21.37
N GLN A 96 -6.81 -4.58 20.66
CA GLN A 96 -8.12 -4.05 21.05
C GLN A 96 -8.84 -4.92 22.09
N GLN A 97 -8.19 -5.97 22.62
CA GLN A 97 -8.74 -6.92 23.59
C GLN A 97 -10.02 -7.63 23.11
N ILE A 98 -10.21 -7.70 21.79
CA ILE A 98 -11.34 -8.40 21.17
C ILE A 98 -10.92 -9.88 21.05
N LYS A 99 -11.83 -10.80 21.39
CA LYS A 99 -11.57 -12.25 21.36
C LYS A 99 -12.50 -12.96 20.37
N PRO A 100 -12.44 -12.66 19.07
CA PRO A 100 -13.22 -13.37 18.08
C PRO A 100 -12.62 -14.76 17.83
N ASP A 101 -13.37 -15.60 17.13
CA ASP A 101 -12.86 -16.86 16.62
C ASP A 101 -11.67 -16.59 15.66
N PRO A 102 -10.47 -17.16 15.92
CA PRO A 102 -9.30 -16.98 15.08
C PRO A 102 -9.54 -17.36 13.60
N SER A 103 -10.44 -18.31 13.34
CA SER A 103 -10.79 -18.74 11.99
C SER A 103 -11.52 -17.64 11.19
N LEU A 104 -12.37 -16.84 11.85
CA LEU A 104 -13.07 -15.71 11.22
C LEU A 104 -12.09 -14.58 10.87
N VAL A 105 -11.15 -14.29 11.77
CA VAL A 105 -10.11 -13.28 11.53
C VAL A 105 -9.18 -13.73 10.39
N LEU A 106 -8.83 -15.02 10.35
CA LEU A 106 -8.08 -15.60 9.25
C LEU A 106 -8.84 -15.46 7.92
N ALA A 107 -10.12 -15.84 7.89
CA ALA A 107 -10.96 -15.74 6.70
C ALA A 107 -11.08 -14.29 6.20
N ALA A 108 -11.32 -13.33 7.10
CA ALA A 108 -11.36 -11.91 6.80
C ALA A 108 -10.03 -11.38 6.21
N SER A 109 -8.90 -11.81 6.78
CA SER A 109 -7.57 -11.39 6.30
C SER A 109 -7.27 -11.94 4.90
N LEU A 110 -7.60 -13.21 4.63
CA LEU A 110 -7.42 -13.82 3.32
C LEU A 110 -8.34 -13.18 2.28
N TYR A 111 -9.61 -12.94 2.64
CA TYR A 111 -10.57 -12.24 1.80
C TYR A 111 -10.05 -10.86 1.41
N SER A 112 -9.64 -10.05 2.40
CA SER A 112 -9.09 -8.71 2.17
C SER A 112 -7.87 -8.75 1.24
N GLN A 113 -6.94 -9.69 1.47
CA GLN A 113 -5.72 -9.84 0.68
C GLN A 113 -6.01 -10.19 -0.78
N ILE A 114 -6.88 -11.19 -1.01
CA ILE A 114 -7.20 -11.69 -2.34
C ILE A 114 -7.99 -10.63 -3.12
N VAL A 115 -9.00 -10.02 -2.50
CA VAL A 115 -9.79 -8.96 -3.13
C VAL A 115 -8.90 -7.76 -3.49
N GLY A 116 -7.99 -7.37 -2.58
CA GLY A 116 -7.01 -6.32 -2.86
C GLY A 116 -6.12 -6.66 -4.05
N TYR A 117 -5.58 -7.88 -4.10
CA TYR A 117 -4.75 -8.30 -5.24
C TYR A 117 -5.52 -8.33 -6.56
N ILE A 118 -6.72 -8.89 -6.57
CA ILE A 118 -7.55 -8.95 -7.78
C ILE A 118 -7.92 -7.55 -8.26
N ALA A 119 -8.32 -6.64 -7.36
CA ALA A 119 -8.70 -5.29 -7.72
C ALA A 119 -7.53 -4.51 -8.31
N VAL A 120 -6.37 -4.51 -7.64
CA VAL A 120 -5.17 -3.78 -8.09
C VAL A 120 -4.63 -4.38 -9.39
N THR A 121 -4.54 -5.71 -9.48
CA THR A 121 -4.06 -6.39 -10.68
C THR A 121 -5.02 -6.19 -11.86
N GLY A 122 -6.33 -6.29 -11.62
CA GLY A 122 -7.35 -6.06 -12.62
C GLY A 122 -7.30 -4.65 -13.19
N MET A 123 -7.14 -3.64 -12.32
CA MET A 123 -6.92 -2.25 -12.76
C MET A 123 -5.64 -2.13 -13.59
N GLY A 124 -4.53 -2.70 -13.13
CA GLY A 124 -3.26 -2.69 -13.87
C GLY A 124 -3.38 -3.28 -15.26
N VAL A 125 -3.98 -4.47 -15.38
CA VAL A 125 -4.22 -5.15 -16.67
C VAL A 125 -5.16 -4.33 -17.55
N PHE A 126 -6.24 -3.77 -16.99
CA PHE A 126 -7.17 -2.93 -17.73
C PHE A 126 -6.48 -1.71 -18.35
N PHE A 127 -5.66 -1.00 -17.57
CA PHE A 127 -4.93 0.18 -18.07
C PHE A 127 -3.83 -0.21 -19.05
N LEU A 128 -3.14 -1.33 -18.85
CA LEU A 128 -2.13 -1.85 -19.79
C LEU A 128 -2.76 -2.16 -21.16
N ASN A 129 -3.89 -2.86 -21.17
CA ASN A 129 -4.64 -3.18 -22.39
C ASN A 129 -5.15 -1.92 -23.08
N ARG A 130 -5.64 -0.93 -22.32
CA ARG A 130 -6.12 0.34 -22.86
C ARG A 130 -5.00 1.19 -23.46
N ALA A 131 -3.80 1.16 -22.87
CA ALA A 131 -2.65 1.92 -23.34
C ALA A 131 -1.91 1.25 -24.52
N GLN A 132 -2.32 0.03 -24.94
CA GLN A 132 -1.64 -0.80 -25.94
C GLN A 132 -0.14 -1.02 -25.65
N LEU A 133 0.26 -0.90 -24.38
CA LEU A 133 1.65 -1.11 -23.98
C LEU A 133 1.89 -2.61 -23.87
N SER A 134 2.76 -3.15 -24.72
CA SER A 134 3.23 -4.51 -24.54
C SER A 134 4.16 -4.58 -23.33
N LEU A 135 4.13 -5.69 -22.60
CA LEU A 135 5.11 -5.97 -21.54
C LEU A 135 6.56 -5.87 -22.08
N GLN A 136 6.76 -6.14 -23.37
CA GLN A 136 8.04 -5.98 -24.07
C GLN A 136 8.46 -4.51 -24.22
N ASP A 137 7.51 -3.59 -24.42
CA ASP A 137 7.81 -2.16 -24.55
C ASP A 137 8.20 -1.58 -23.19
N LEU A 138 7.55 -2.06 -22.12
CA LEU A 138 7.92 -1.72 -20.73
C LEU A 138 9.30 -2.26 -20.35
N GLN A 139 9.64 -3.50 -20.75
CA GLN A 139 10.97 -4.06 -20.54
C GLN A 139 12.06 -3.28 -21.29
N ARG A 140 11.82 -2.95 -22.57
CA ARG A 140 12.75 -2.12 -23.37
C ARG A 140 12.95 -0.73 -22.76
N ALA A 141 11.89 -0.12 -22.23
CA ALA A 141 11.98 1.17 -21.56
C ALA A 141 12.75 1.09 -20.22
N ALA A 142 12.58 -0.01 -19.47
CA ALA A 142 13.32 -0.25 -18.23
C ALA A 142 14.82 -0.48 -18.47
N ASP A 143 15.17 -1.27 -19.50
CA ASP A 143 16.57 -1.58 -19.86
C ASP A 143 17.30 -0.37 -20.48
N GLN A 144 16.59 0.59 -21.07
CA GLN A 144 17.18 1.84 -21.57
C GLN A 144 17.47 2.88 -20.48
N GLN A 145 16.93 2.70 -19.27
CA GLN A 145 17.13 3.59 -18.13
C GLN A 145 18.17 3.08 -17.10
N SER A 146 18.62 1.83 -17.21
CA SER A 146 19.70 1.24 -16.42
C SER A 146 21.08 1.42 -17.05
#